data_AF-A0A1Y1ZH86-F1
#
_entry.id   AF-A0A1Y1ZH86-F1
#
_cell.length_a   1.000
_cell.length_b   1.000
_cell.length_c   1.000
_cell.angle_alpha   90.00
_cell.angle_beta   90.00
_cell.angle_gamma   90.00
#
_symmetry.space_group_name_H-M   'P 1'
#
loop_
_entity.id
_entity.type
_entity.pdbx_description
1 polymer ?
#
loop_
_entity_poly.entity_id
_entity_poly.type
_entity_poly.pdbx_seq_one_letter_code
_entity_poly.pdbx_strand_id
1 'polypeptide(L)'
;MSVPDVPPPSYDEVVSSFNTKVGPNASPTELLAAASSLSEAEKSVLIDAAKNPATLTDEEKKKFAVGAAMSFSQPETVAALQESAALATQAVRAIDDMFVSLTQELTTLDQKYTSPVDGPFAPRLTVFATKYRETVRKSREVAVEIAVHAESFDKVLKQVVQSPNVTLDQKIGYTDGYIQQAEEIKGKSEAMEKGFHDLKDGFAVFTGSFQNWAADKKAQDEERLKNVMNEINRLNDKIRDITISLYTFGAIAAFSLPVTGVIAAMSGPAAPFVILGGCIVAGISVAIVVGLAAGLTAAKNEKGDREKEAANLRKDIEMIASTQANLKTLAENDLKIFSDNISVLVKTWTHCTADAVEVRKLLVDAKQTGLPLNLKTSLVWEIHTTSAVNVYNGMAKYLRAYAQDVISVNDIV
;
A
#
# COMPACT_ATOMS: atom_id res chain seq x y z
N MET A 1 -1.94 -12.56 46.60
CA MET A 1 -0.68 -11.96 46.14
C MET A 1 -1.03 -11.08 44.95
N SER A 2 -1.06 -9.76 45.15
CA SER A 2 -1.27 -8.82 44.05
C SER A 2 -0.01 -8.82 43.19
N VAL A 3 -0.18 -9.03 41.88
CA VAL A 3 0.89 -8.80 40.90
C VAL A 3 1.31 -7.33 41.05
N PRO A 4 2.61 -7.01 41.19
CA PRO A 4 3.02 -5.62 41.28
C PRO A 4 2.63 -4.90 40.00
N ASP A 5 2.01 -3.73 40.16
CA ASP A 5 1.67 -2.81 39.08
C ASP A 5 2.99 -2.18 38.59
N VAL A 6 3.67 -2.88 37.67
CA VAL A 6 4.92 -2.39 37.08
C VAL A 6 4.56 -1.24 36.15
N PRO A 7 5.06 -0.02 36.40
CA PRO A 7 4.78 1.12 35.54
C PRO A 7 5.25 0.81 34.10
N PRO A 8 4.50 1.26 33.08
CA PRO A 8 4.86 1.01 31.69
C PRO A 8 6.27 1.56 31.37
N PRO A 9 7.06 0.86 30.53
CA PRO A 9 8.43 1.24 30.22
C PRO A 9 8.48 2.60 29.51
N SER A 10 9.51 3.39 29.78
CA SER A 10 9.73 4.68 29.10
C SER A 10 10.33 4.49 27.70
N TYR A 11 10.16 5.48 26.82
CA TYR A 11 10.70 5.43 25.45
C TYR A 11 12.21 5.15 25.42
N ASP A 12 12.99 5.83 26.26
CA ASP A 12 14.45 5.68 26.29
C ASP A 12 14.88 4.28 26.76
N GLU A 13 14.16 3.69 27.72
CA GLU A 13 14.39 2.31 28.18
C GLU A 13 14.12 1.30 27.07
N VAL A 14 13.01 1.47 26.33
CA VAL A 14 12.66 0.61 25.20
C VAL A 14 13.71 0.72 24.08
N VAL A 15 14.13 1.93 23.73
CA VAL A 15 15.15 2.17 22.68
C VAL A 15 16.51 1.60 23.08
N SER A 16 16.95 1.83 24.33
CA SER A 16 18.24 1.33 24.81
C SER A 16 18.28 -0.20 24.85
N SER A 17 17.19 -0.83 25.34
CA SER A 17 17.02 -2.28 25.34
C SER A 17 17.07 -2.86 23.93
N PHE A 18 16.33 -2.24 23.01
CA PHE A 18 16.28 -2.65 21.61
C PHE A 18 17.65 -2.56 20.93
N ASN A 19 18.33 -1.42 21.04
CA ASN A 19 19.65 -1.19 20.43
C ASN A 19 20.72 -2.15 20.97
N THR A 20 20.64 -2.51 22.25
CA THR A 20 21.56 -3.48 22.86
C THR A 20 21.38 -4.89 22.28
N LYS A 21 20.13 -5.27 21.97
CA LYS A 21 19.81 -6.58 21.39
C LYS A 21 20.26 -6.74 19.94
N VAL A 22 20.12 -5.69 19.13
CA VAL A 22 20.36 -5.77 17.68
C VAL A 22 21.80 -5.43 17.29
N GLY A 23 22.50 -4.63 18.08
CA GLY A 23 23.86 -4.19 17.80
C GLY A 23 23.94 -3.11 16.69
N PRO A 24 25.14 -2.52 16.49
CA PRO A 24 25.30 -1.29 15.71
C PRO A 24 25.22 -1.43 14.18
N ASN A 25 25.27 -2.66 13.64
CA ASN A 25 25.34 -2.92 12.20
C ASN A 25 24.18 -3.81 11.70
N ALA A 26 23.05 -3.82 12.41
CA ALA A 26 21.91 -4.64 12.06
C ALA A 26 21.31 -4.23 10.71
N SER A 27 21.06 -5.22 9.85
CA SER A 27 20.30 -5.08 8.61
C SER A 27 18.81 -4.81 8.88
N PRO A 28 18.06 -4.26 7.90
CA PRO A 28 16.60 -4.11 8.02
C PRO A 28 15.89 -5.40 8.44
N THR A 29 16.33 -6.54 7.90
CA THR A 29 15.79 -7.87 8.23
C THR A 29 16.03 -8.25 9.70
N GLU A 30 17.25 -8.05 10.23
CA GLU A 30 17.58 -8.34 11.63
C GLU A 30 16.80 -7.43 12.60
N LEU A 31 16.61 -6.17 12.22
CA LEU A 31 15.80 -5.21 12.98
C LEU A 31 14.33 -5.62 13.04
N LEU A 32 13.75 -6.07 11.93
CA LEU A 32 12.37 -6.57 11.88
C LEU A 32 12.19 -7.91 12.62
N ALA A 33 13.19 -8.80 12.56
CA ALA A 33 13.18 -10.03 13.35
C ALA A 33 13.17 -9.72 14.85
N ALA A 34 14.00 -8.77 15.29
CA ALA A 34 14.04 -8.34 16.68
C ALA A 34 12.73 -7.66 17.13
N ALA A 35 12.01 -7.01 16.21
CA ALA A 35 10.70 -6.40 16.46
C ALA A 35 9.66 -7.40 17.01
N SER A 36 9.75 -8.66 16.57
CA SER A 36 8.86 -9.74 17.03
C SER A 36 9.09 -10.13 18.49
N SER A 37 10.23 -9.73 19.07
CA SER A 37 10.58 -9.98 20.48
C SER A 37 10.11 -8.87 21.43
N LEU A 38 9.52 -7.79 20.91
CA LEU A 38 8.96 -6.71 21.72
C LEU A 38 7.64 -7.14 22.37
N SER A 39 7.44 -6.75 23.63
CA SER A 39 6.17 -6.86 24.32
C SER A 39 5.14 -5.85 23.79
N GLU A 40 3.84 -6.08 24.04
CA GLU A 40 2.79 -5.15 23.63
C GLU A 40 2.94 -3.75 24.24
N ALA A 41 3.46 -3.65 25.47
CA ALA A 41 3.74 -2.37 26.12
C ALA A 41 4.87 -1.61 25.41
N GLU A 42 5.97 -2.30 25.08
CA GLU A 42 7.08 -1.73 24.31
C GLU A 42 6.64 -1.30 22.90
N LYS A 43 5.80 -2.10 22.23
CA LYS A 43 5.22 -1.73 20.93
C LYS A 43 4.37 -0.46 21.02
N SER A 44 3.51 -0.35 22.04
CA SER A 44 2.65 0.83 22.20
C SER A 44 3.47 2.12 22.40
N VAL A 45 4.52 2.06 23.21
CA VAL A 45 5.42 3.20 23.46
C VAL A 45 6.07 3.69 22.16
N LEU A 46 6.51 2.76 21.30
CA LEU A 46 7.13 3.09 20.01
C LEU A 46 6.11 3.62 18.99
N ILE A 47 4.89 3.05 18.96
CA ILE A 47 3.79 3.52 18.10
C ILE A 47 3.36 4.94 18.50
N ASP A 48 3.29 5.25 19.79
CA ASP A 48 2.91 6.59 20.26
C ASP A 48 4.00 7.63 19.95
N ALA A 49 5.28 7.26 20.07
CA ALA A 49 6.39 8.11 19.66
C ALA A 49 6.35 8.46 18.15
N ALA A 50 5.84 7.56 17.31
CA ALA A 50 5.71 7.80 15.87
C ALA A 50 4.72 8.93 15.50
N LYS A 51 3.80 9.29 16.41
CA LYS A 51 2.81 10.35 16.16
C LYS A 51 3.43 11.75 16.15
N ASN A 52 4.60 11.91 16.78
CA ASN A 52 5.35 13.17 16.85
C ASN A 52 6.84 12.92 16.55
N PRO A 53 7.20 12.58 15.30
CA PRO A 53 8.57 12.22 15.00
C PRO A 53 9.48 13.46 15.02
N ALA A 54 10.74 13.24 15.35
CA ALA A 54 11.75 14.29 15.36
C ALA A 54 11.93 14.91 13.96
N THR A 55 12.19 16.22 13.91
CA THR A 55 12.49 16.89 12.65
C THR A 55 13.92 16.56 12.22
N LEU A 56 14.09 16.10 10.97
CA LEU A 56 15.42 15.83 10.40
C LEU A 56 16.03 17.09 9.78
N THR A 57 17.36 17.18 9.84
CA THR A 57 18.16 18.15 9.07
C THR A 57 18.15 17.80 7.57
N ASP A 58 18.50 18.74 6.70
CA ASP A 58 18.49 18.50 5.25
C ASP A 58 19.52 17.45 4.82
N GLU A 59 20.65 17.34 5.52
CA GLU A 59 21.64 16.30 5.29
C GLU A 59 21.14 14.91 5.73
N GLU A 60 20.44 14.83 6.86
CA GLU A 60 19.80 13.58 7.32
C GLU A 60 18.69 13.14 6.36
N LYS A 61 17.88 14.08 5.84
CA LYS A 61 16.88 13.80 4.81
C LYS A 61 17.51 13.25 3.54
N LYS A 62 18.62 13.85 3.08
CA LYS A 62 19.36 13.39 1.91
C LYS A 62 19.90 11.96 2.12
N LYS A 63 20.53 11.69 3.25
CA LYS A 63 21.04 10.35 3.59
C LYS A 63 19.92 9.33 3.74
N PHE A 64 18.80 9.74 4.34
CA PHE A 64 17.61 8.90 4.47
C PHE A 64 17.08 8.50 3.09
N ALA A 65 16.95 9.46 2.18
CA ALA A 65 16.48 9.22 0.83
C ALA A 65 17.39 8.23 0.06
N VAL A 66 18.71 8.42 0.16
CA VAL A 66 19.69 7.50 -0.45
C VAL A 66 19.58 6.10 0.16
N GLY A 67 19.51 5.99 1.48
CA GLY A 67 19.36 4.70 2.17
C GLY A 67 18.06 3.99 1.84
N ALA A 68 16.95 4.72 1.78
CA ALA A 68 15.65 4.19 1.40
C ALA A 68 15.68 3.64 -0.04
N ALA A 69 16.28 4.38 -0.98
CA ALA A 69 16.43 3.96 -2.37
C ALA A 69 17.35 2.74 -2.52
N MET A 70 18.44 2.67 -1.74
CA MET A 70 19.34 1.53 -1.69
C MET A 70 18.64 0.29 -1.13
N SER A 71 17.90 0.43 -0.02
CA SER A 71 17.17 -0.68 0.59
C SER A 71 16.03 -1.20 -0.28
N PHE A 72 15.35 -0.32 -0.99
CA PHE A 72 14.31 -0.72 -1.94
C PHE A 72 14.80 -1.59 -3.09
N SER A 73 16.08 -1.46 -3.43
CA SER A 73 16.74 -2.26 -4.46
C SER A 73 17.33 -3.58 -3.93
N GLN A 74 17.22 -3.85 -2.63
CA GLN A 74 17.77 -5.07 -2.02
C GLN A 74 16.88 -6.30 -2.28
N PRO A 75 17.46 -7.52 -2.38
CA PRO A 75 16.71 -8.75 -2.60
C PRO A 75 15.59 -8.98 -1.59
N GLU A 76 15.80 -8.66 -0.31
CA GLU A 76 14.81 -8.79 0.75
C GLU A 76 13.60 -7.88 0.57
N THR A 77 13.81 -6.62 0.18
CA THR A 77 12.71 -5.70 -0.13
C THR A 77 11.97 -6.13 -1.40
N VAL A 78 12.69 -6.60 -2.42
CA VAL A 78 12.09 -7.17 -3.63
C VAL A 78 11.23 -8.40 -3.30
N ALA A 79 11.69 -9.27 -2.41
CA ALA A 79 10.91 -10.42 -1.95
C ALA A 79 9.65 -10.00 -1.18
N ALA A 80 9.76 -9.03 -0.27
CA ALA A 80 8.60 -8.48 0.46
C ALA A 80 7.58 -7.81 -0.48
N LEU A 81 8.05 -7.16 -1.54
CA LEU A 81 7.20 -6.62 -2.59
C LEU A 81 6.48 -7.73 -3.37
N GLN A 82 7.18 -8.80 -3.73
CA GLN A 82 6.56 -9.97 -4.39
C GLN A 82 5.50 -10.63 -3.49
N GLU A 83 5.78 -10.79 -2.21
CA GLU A 83 4.80 -11.26 -1.23
C GLU A 83 3.59 -10.32 -1.16
N SER A 84 3.83 -9.00 -1.18
CA SER A 84 2.74 -8.02 -1.26
C SER A 84 1.90 -8.16 -2.52
N ALA A 85 2.50 -8.47 -3.67
CA ALA A 85 1.77 -8.68 -4.91
C ALA A 85 0.87 -9.93 -4.82
N ALA A 86 1.39 -11.01 -4.20
CA ALA A 86 0.62 -12.22 -3.93
C ALA A 86 -0.55 -11.96 -2.97
N LEU A 87 -0.32 -11.20 -1.88
CA LEU A 87 -1.38 -10.80 -0.94
C LEU A 87 -2.44 -9.91 -1.59
N ALA A 88 -2.04 -8.98 -2.47
CA ALA A 88 -2.99 -8.17 -3.24
C ALA A 88 -3.85 -9.04 -4.16
N THR A 89 -3.26 -10.06 -4.80
CA THR A 89 -4.01 -11.03 -5.60
C THR A 89 -4.94 -11.89 -4.75
N GLN A 90 -4.49 -12.33 -3.57
CA GLN A 90 -5.32 -13.08 -2.65
C GLN A 90 -6.53 -12.25 -2.18
N ALA A 91 -6.33 -10.97 -1.87
CA ALA A 91 -7.42 -10.05 -1.56
C ALA A 91 -8.40 -9.92 -2.74
N VAL A 92 -7.88 -9.88 -3.98
CA VAL A 92 -8.72 -9.85 -5.17
C VAL A 92 -9.64 -11.06 -5.26
N ARG A 93 -9.09 -12.26 -5.00
CA ARG A 93 -9.85 -13.53 -4.96
C ARG A 93 -10.88 -13.54 -3.84
N ALA A 94 -10.48 -13.16 -2.63
CA ALA A 94 -11.36 -13.15 -1.46
C ALA A 94 -12.58 -12.24 -1.67
N ILE A 95 -12.39 -11.09 -2.32
CA ILE A 95 -13.50 -10.21 -2.71
C ILE A 95 -14.43 -10.89 -3.72
N ASP A 96 -13.89 -11.59 -4.72
CA ASP A 96 -14.71 -12.29 -5.71
C ASP A 96 -15.51 -13.44 -5.10
N ASP A 97 -14.87 -14.24 -4.24
CA ASP A 97 -15.51 -15.30 -3.46
C ASP A 97 -16.62 -14.73 -2.57
N MET A 98 -16.41 -13.55 -1.96
CA MET A 98 -17.41 -12.85 -1.17
C MET A 98 -18.61 -12.43 -2.03
N PHE A 99 -18.37 -11.89 -3.24
CA PHE A 99 -19.45 -11.58 -4.19
C PHE A 99 -20.26 -12.82 -4.56
N VAL A 100 -19.61 -13.97 -4.80
CA VAL A 100 -20.29 -15.24 -5.10
C VAL A 100 -21.13 -15.70 -3.91
N SER A 101 -20.54 -15.74 -2.72
CA SER A 101 -21.23 -16.16 -1.49
C SER A 101 -22.45 -15.26 -1.19
N LEU A 102 -22.26 -13.94 -1.23
CA LEU A 102 -23.33 -12.97 -1.01
C LEU A 102 -24.43 -13.07 -2.06
N THR A 103 -24.09 -13.38 -3.32
CA THR A 103 -25.10 -13.56 -4.37
C THR A 103 -25.98 -14.76 -4.08
N GLN A 104 -25.42 -15.87 -3.58
CA GLN A 104 -26.19 -17.05 -3.17
C GLN A 104 -27.09 -16.75 -1.97
N GLU A 105 -26.56 -16.07 -0.94
CA GLU A 105 -27.32 -15.65 0.24
C GLU A 105 -28.48 -14.71 -0.14
N LEU A 106 -28.21 -13.68 -0.94
CA LEU A 106 -29.21 -12.72 -1.39
C LEU A 106 -30.25 -13.36 -2.31
N THR A 107 -29.87 -14.33 -3.15
CA THR A 107 -30.83 -15.05 -4.00
C THR A 107 -31.84 -15.80 -3.13
N THR A 108 -31.36 -16.42 -2.05
CA THR A 108 -32.22 -17.13 -1.09
C THR A 108 -33.16 -16.15 -0.37
N LEU A 109 -32.67 -14.95 -0.04
CA LEU A 109 -33.49 -13.88 0.54
C LEU A 109 -34.54 -13.33 -0.44
N ASP A 110 -34.17 -13.09 -1.69
CA ASP A 110 -35.06 -12.59 -2.75
C ASP A 110 -36.17 -13.60 -3.11
N GLN A 111 -35.92 -14.90 -2.96
CA GLN A 111 -36.93 -15.95 -3.13
C GLN A 111 -37.89 -16.05 -1.92
N LYS A 112 -37.38 -15.76 -0.72
CA LYS A 112 -38.12 -15.94 0.54
C LYS A 112 -38.98 -14.73 0.91
N TYR A 113 -38.56 -13.53 0.51
CA TYR A 113 -39.23 -12.27 0.88
C TYR A 113 -39.66 -11.50 -0.36
N THR A 114 -40.74 -10.72 -0.24
CA THR A 114 -41.14 -9.78 -1.29
C THR A 114 -39.99 -8.82 -1.57
N SER A 115 -39.66 -8.65 -2.85
CA SER A 115 -38.57 -7.78 -3.27
C SER A 115 -38.76 -6.34 -2.77
N PRO A 116 -37.67 -5.64 -2.41
CA PRO A 116 -37.69 -4.21 -2.12
C PRO A 116 -38.27 -3.39 -3.28
N VAL A 117 -38.60 -2.13 -3.00
CA VAL A 117 -39.07 -1.15 -4.01
C VAL A 117 -38.07 -1.01 -5.18
N ASP A 118 -36.77 -1.10 -4.87
CA ASP A 118 -35.69 -1.00 -5.86
C ASP A 118 -35.39 -2.32 -6.60
N GLY A 119 -36.21 -3.35 -6.39
CA GLY A 119 -36.03 -4.69 -6.96
C GLY A 119 -35.14 -5.62 -6.13
N PRO A 120 -34.99 -6.88 -6.58
CA PRO A 120 -34.25 -7.93 -5.88
C PRO A 120 -32.76 -7.56 -5.70
N PHE A 121 -32.18 -7.97 -4.57
CA PHE A 121 -30.82 -7.60 -4.21
C PHE A 121 -29.74 -8.39 -4.97
N ALA A 122 -29.94 -9.68 -5.23
CA ALA A 122 -28.93 -10.52 -5.90
C ALA A 122 -28.60 -10.06 -7.33
N PRO A 123 -29.58 -9.68 -8.19
CA PRO A 123 -29.28 -9.10 -9.49
C PRO A 123 -28.53 -7.78 -9.39
N ARG A 124 -28.86 -6.93 -8.41
CA ARG A 124 -28.15 -5.66 -8.16
C ARG A 124 -26.72 -5.91 -7.69
N LEU A 125 -26.49 -6.89 -6.81
CA LEU A 125 -25.15 -7.30 -6.36
C LEU A 125 -24.29 -7.79 -7.53
N THR A 126 -24.89 -8.56 -8.46
CA THR A 126 -24.19 -9.09 -9.63
C THR A 126 -23.61 -7.97 -10.51
N VAL A 127 -24.31 -6.84 -10.63
CA VAL A 127 -23.79 -5.66 -11.36
C VAL A 127 -22.50 -5.12 -10.70
N PHE A 128 -22.43 -5.11 -9.37
CA PHE A 128 -21.21 -4.72 -8.64
C PHE A 128 -20.09 -5.73 -8.83
N ALA A 129 -20.38 -7.03 -8.78
CA ALA A 129 -19.40 -8.08 -9.05
C ALA A 129 -18.79 -7.97 -10.47
N THR A 130 -19.62 -7.71 -11.48
CA THR A 130 -19.14 -7.47 -12.85
C THR A 130 -18.25 -6.23 -12.95
N LYS A 131 -18.66 -5.10 -12.36
CA LYS A 131 -17.86 -3.86 -12.33
C LYS A 131 -16.54 -4.03 -11.57
N TYR A 132 -16.55 -4.82 -10.50
CA TYR A 132 -15.36 -5.16 -9.74
C TYR A 132 -14.37 -5.95 -10.60
N ARG A 133 -14.82 -7.03 -11.25
CA ARG A 133 -13.99 -7.85 -12.16
C ARG A 133 -13.44 -7.03 -13.32
N GLU A 134 -14.24 -6.13 -13.89
CA GLU A 134 -13.77 -5.22 -14.94
C GLU A 134 -12.67 -4.27 -14.43
N THR A 135 -12.84 -3.71 -13.23
CA THR A 135 -11.84 -2.84 -12.60
C THR A 135 -10.55 -3.60 -12.31
N VAL A 136 -10.63 -4.85 -11.83
CA VAL A 136 -9.47 -5.73 -11.62
C VAL A 136 -8.75 -6.03 -12.94
N ARG A 137 -9.48 -6.26 -14.04
CA ARG A 137 -8.87 -6.44 -15.37
C ARG A 137 -8.13 -5.17 -15.82
N LYS A 138 -8.74 -4.00 -15.65
CA LYS A 138 -8.11 -2.71 -15.99
C LYS A 138 -6.89 -2.42 -15.13
N SER A 139 -6.93 -2.74 -13.83
CA SER A 139 -5.80 -2.52 -12.94
C SER A 139 -4.59 -3.36 -13.31
N ARG A 140 -4.81 -4.59 -13.78
CA ARG A 140 -3.75 -5.42 -14.37
C ARG A 140 -3.11 -4.74 -15.58
N GLU A 141 -3.92 -4.26 -16.53
CA GLU A 141 -3.43 -3.63 -17.76
C GLU A 141 -2.57 -2.40 -17.44
N VAL A 142 -3.09 -1.54 -16.57
CA VAL A 142 -2.38 -0.36 -16.07
C VAL A 142 -1.08 -0.78 -15.36
N ALA A 143 -1.10 -1.79 -14.49
CA ALA A 143 0.11 -2.25 -13.81
C ALA A 143 1.22 -2.71 -14.77
N VAL A 144 0.88 -3.42 -15.85
CA VAL A 144 1.85 -3.83 -16.88
C VAL A 144 2.46 -2.62 -17.59
N GLU A 145 1.62 -1.64 -17.98
CA GLU A 145 2.08 -0.44 -18.66
C GLU A 145 3.00 0.40 -17.78
N ILE A 146 2.63 0.58 -16.50
CA ILE A 146 3.47 1.25 -15.50
C ILE A 146 4.79 0.50 -15.31
N ALA A 147 4.77 -0.85 -15.27
CA ALA A 147 5.98 -1.64 -15.11
C ALA A 147 6.96 -1.44 -16.28
N VAL A 148 6.46 -1.42 -17.51
CA VAL A 148 7.26 -1.17 -18.71
C VAL A 148 7.83 0.26 -18.68
N HIS A 149 7.01 1.24 -18.33
CA HIS A 149 7.42 2.63 -18.22
C HIS A 149 8.49 2.85 -17.15
N ALA A 150 8.31 2.25 -15.97
CA ALA A 150 9.26 2.27 -14.87
C ALA A 150 10.60 1.62 -15.26
N GLU A 151 10.59 0.46 -15.93
CA GLU A 151 11.83 -0.16 -16.42
C GLU A 151 12.56 0.67 -17.46
N SER A 152 11.81 1.36 -18.33
CA SER A 152 12.38 2.22 -19.36
C SER A 152 13.17 3.39 -18.75
N PHE A 153 12.78 3.87 -17.57
CA PHE A 153 13.55 4.88 -16.84
C PHE A 153 14.96 4.39 -16.52
N ASP A 154 15.05 3.27 -15.79
CA ASP A 154 16.32 2.73 -15.30
C ASP A 154 17.19 2.16 -16.43
N LYS A 155 16.57 1.49 -17.41
CA LYS A 155 17.28 0.76 -18.47
C LYS A 155 17.59 1.61 -19.70
N VAL A 156 16.79 2.65 -19.99
CA VAL A 156 16.91 3.41 -21.24
C VAL A 156 17.18 4.89 -20.96
N LEU A 157 16.28 5.58 -20.26
CA LEU A 157 16.39 7.03 -20.06
C LEU A 157 17.71 7.39 -19.36
N LYS A 158 18.04 6.69 -18.27
CA LYS A 158 19.31 6.87 -17.55
C LYS A 158 20.52 6.71 -18.47
N GLN A 159 20.55 5.66 -19.29
CA GLN A 159 21.67 5.39 -20.20
C GLN A 159 21.80 6.46 -21.28
N VAL A 160 20.69 6.90 -21.87
CA VAL A 160 20.66 7.97 -22.88
C VAL A 160 21.18 9.28 -22.31
N VAL A 161 20.74 9.65 -21.11
CA VAL A 161 21.14 10.90 -20.46
C VAL A 161 22.62 10.89 -20.06
N GLN A 162 23.15 9.74 -19.62
CA GLN A 162 24.57 9.56 -19.29
C GLN A 162 25.50 9.46 -20.50
N SER A 163 24.96 9.08 -21.67
CA SER A 163 25.80 8.78 -22.83
C SER A 163 26.55 10.02 -23.32
N PRO A 164 27.88 9.94 -23.50
CA PRO A 164 28.65 11.02 -24.13
C PRO A 164 28.43 11.09 -25.64
N ASN A 165 27.89 10.02 -26.25
CA ASN A 165 27.68 9.90 -27.69
C ASN A 165 26.31 10.41 -28.14
N VAL A 166 25.49 10.93 -27.22
CA VAL A 166 24.15 11.46 -27.50
C VAL A 166 24.19 12.98 -27.30
N THR A 167 23.72 13.72 -28.30
CA THR A 167 23.65 15.19 -28.22
C THR A 167 22.60 15.64 -27.19
N LEU A 168 22.73 16.87 -26.70
CA LEU A 168 21.80 17.42 -25.73
C LEU A 168 20.36 17.49 -26.28
N ASP A 169 20.20 17.78 -27.57
CA ASP A 169 18.90 17.79 -28.26
C ASP A 169 18.27 16.40 -28.33
N GLN A 170 19.06 15.37 -28.62
CA GLN A 170 18.59 13.99 -28.58
C GLN A 170 18.18 13.58 -27.17
N LYS A 171 18.96 13.94 -26.14
CA LYS A 171 18.61 13.65 -24.73
C LYS A 171 17.28 14.29 -24.33
N ILE A 172 17.07 15.55 -24.71
CA ILE A 172 15.80 16.25 -24.49
C ILE A 172 14.67 15.53 -25.23
N GLY A 173 14.83 15.24 -26.52
CA GLY A 173 13.80 14.55 -27.31
C GLY A 173 13.40 13.18 -26.76
N TYR A 174 14.36 12.38 -26.30
CA TYR A 174 14.08 11.10 -25.63
C TYR A 174 13.33 11.28 -24.30
N THR A 175 13.70 12.31 -23.52
CA THR A 175 13.05 12.60 -22.25
C THR A 175 11.63 13.11 -22.46
N ASP A 176 11.39 13.91 -23.51
CA ASP A 176 10.07 14.41 -23.89
C ASP A 176 9.15 13.26 -24.33
N GLY A 177 9.68 12.33 -25.15
CA GLY A 177 8.93 11.13 -25.53
C GLY A 177 8.62 10.22 -24.34
N TYR A 178 9.53 10.12 -23.37
CA TYR A 178 9.28 9.41 -22.12
C TYR A 178 8.13 10.06 -21.32
N ILE A 179 8.17 11.38 -21.11
CA ILE A 179 7.12 12.13 -20.41
C ILE A 179 5.77 12.03 -21.15
N GLN A 180 5.76 12.02 -22.47
CA GLN A 180 4.53 11.87 -23.25
C GLN A 180 3.86 10.51 -23.02
N GLN A 181 4.64 9.42 -22.97
CA GLN A 181 4.10 8.08 -22.66
C GLN A 181 3.45 8.03 -21.27
N ALA A 182 3.95 8.81 -20.32
CA ALA A 182 3.35 8.90 -18.99
C ALA A 182 1.94 9.52 -18.99
N GLU A 183 1.66 10.47 -19.88
CA GLU A 183 0.32 11.09 -19.98
C GLU A 183 -0.74 10.09 -20.47
N GLU A 184 -0.36 9.11 -21.32
CA GLU A 184 -1.26 8.03 -21.72
C GLU A 184 -1.56 7.09 -20.55
N ILE A 185 -0.54 6.76 -19.75
CA ILE A 185 -0.66 5.94 -18.54
C ILE A 185 -1.52 6.65 -17.49
N LYS A 186 -1.38 7.97 -17.36
CA LYS A 186 -2.18 8.82 -16.48
C LYS A 186 -3.66 8.71 -16.80
N GLY A 187 -4.05 8.91 -18.07
CA GLY A 187 -5.47 8.84 -18.46
C GLY A 187 -6.10 7.49 -18.15
N LYS A 188 -5.38 6.39 -18.38
CA LYS A 188 -5.85 5.03 -18.02
C LYS A 188 -5.94 4.83 -16.51
N SER A 189 -4.95 5.34 -15.76
CA SER A 189 -4.90 5.26 -14.30
C SER A 189 -6.04 6.03 -13.64
N GLU A 190 -6.31 7.26 -14.08
CA GLU A 190 -7.42 8.09 -13.59
C GLU A 190 -8.78 7.46 -13.91
N ALA A 191 -8.94 6.87 -15.09
CA ALA A 191 -10.17 6.16 -15.46
C ALA A 191 -10.41 4.91 -14.61
N MET A 192 -9.34 4.15 -14.31
CA MET A 192 -9.38 3.01 -13.40
C MET A 192 -9.76 3.45 -11.97
N GLU A 193 -9.09 4.48 -11.43
CA GLU A 193 -9.36 5.00 -10.09
C GLU A 193 -10.79 5.51 -9.96
N LYS A 194 -11.27 6.25 -10.96
CA LYS A 194 -12.67 6.70 -11.02
C LYS A 194 -13.64 5.52 -11.05
N GLY A 195 -13.40 4.52 -11.89
CA GLY A 195 -14.24 3.32 -11.97
C GLY A 195 -14.32 2.58 -10.63
N PHE A 196 -13.22 2.59 -9.87
CA PHE A 196 -13.18 2.00 -8.54
C PHE A 196 -13.92 2.85 -7.49
N HIS A 197 -13.74 4.18 -7.49
CA HIS A 197 -14.51 5.07 -6.61
C HIS A 197 -16.01 4.96 -6.87
N ASP A 198 -16.43 4.96 -8.14
CA ASP A 198 -17.83 4.76 -8.53
C ASP A 198 -18.38 3.41 -8.04
N LEU A 199 -17.56 2.34 -8.08
CA LEU A 199 -17.91 1.03 -7.54
C LEU A 199 -18.13 1.10 -6.02
N LYS A 200 -17.17 1.67 -5.28
CA LYS A 200 -17.22 1.78 -3.82
C LYS A 200 -18.42 2.60 -3.36
N ASP A 201 -18.64 3.76 -3.95
CA ASP A 201 -19.74 4.67 -3.59
C ASP A 201 -21.09 4.01 -3.89
N GLY A 202 -21.22 3.40 -5.08
CA GLY A 202 -22.41 2.65 -5.43
C GLY A 202 -22.67 1.45 -4.51
N PHE A 203 -21.60 0.75 -4.10
CA PHE A 203 -21.70 -0.39 -3.20
C PHE A 203 -22.09 0.04 -1.77
N ALA A 204 -21.59 1.17 -1.29
CA ALA A 204 -21.99 1.75 -0.01
C ALA A 204 -23.50 2.10 0.00
N VAL A 205 -24.00 2.71 -1.08
CA VAL A 205 -25.43 2.97 -1.26
C VAL A 205 -26.24 1.67 -1.28
N PHE A 206 -25.76 0.65 -1.99
CA PHE A 206 -26.39 -0.67 -2.02
C PHE A 206 -26.47 -1.30 -0.62
N THR A 207 -25.35 -1.34 0.11
CA THR A 207 -25.28 -1.87 1.47
C THR A 207 -26.20 -1.10 2.41
N GLY A 208 -26.27 0.24 2.31
CA GLY A 208 -27.22 1.05 3.07
C GLY A 208 -28.69 0.70 2.77
N SER A 209 -29.03 0.45 1.50
CA SER A 209 -30.39 0.02 1.12
C SER A 209 -30.77 -1.34 1.70
N PHE A 210 -29.82 -2.29 1.73
CA PHE A 210 -30.03 -3.60 2.33
C PHE A 210 -30.15 -3.51 3.86
N GLN A 211 -29.32 -2.69 4.50
CA GLN A 211 -29.35 -2.46 5.95
C GLN A 211 -30.70 -1.90 6.41
N ASN A 212 -31.23 -0.90 5.70
CA ASN A 212 -32.54 -0.31 6.01
C ASN A 212 -33.66 -1.36 5.86
N TRP A 213 -33.67 -2.10 4.76
CA TRP A 213 -34.65 -3.18 4.53
C TRP A 213 -34.57 -4.29 5.60
N ALA A 214 -33.36 -4.66 6.02
CA ALA A 214 -33.13 -5.70 7.00
C ALA A 214 -33.47 -5.24 8.44
N ALA A 215 -33.28 -3.95 8.76
CA ALA A 215 -33.67 -3.36 10.05
C ALA A 215 -35.19 -3.45 10.27
N ASP A 216 -36.00 -3.25 9.21
CA ASP A 216 -37.46 -3.45 9.25
C ASP A 216 -37.88 -4.91 9.50
N LYS A 217 -36.94 -5.87 9.36
CA LYS A 217 -37.19 -7.32 9.48
C LYS A 217 -36.60 -7.97 10.72
N LYS A 218 -35.68 -7.32 11.44
CA LYS A 218 -34.87 -7.92 12.52
C LYS A 218 -34.95 -7.21 13.86
N ALA A 219 -36.14 -7.01 14.40
CA ALA A 219 -36.33 -6.44 15.74
C ALA A 219 -35.88 -7.36 16.91
N GLN A 220 -35.19 -8.48 16.66
CA GLN A 220 -34.53 -9.32 17.66
C GLN A 220 -33.27 -9.95 17.05
N ASP A 221 -32.17 -10.02 17.83
CA ASP A 221 -30.82 -10.59 17.54
C ASP A 221 -29.65 -9.64 17.17
N GLU A 222 -29.47 -8.52 17.91
CA GLU A 222 -28.43 -7.51 17.60
C GLU A 222 -27.11 -7.57 18.41
N GLU A 223 -26.98 -8.35 19.49
CA GLU A 223 -25.88 -8.08 20.44
C GLU A 223 -24.55 -8.79 20.11
N ARG A 224 -24.57 -10.01 19.56
CA ARG A 224 -23.34 -10.78 19.29
C ARG A 224 -22.62 -10.39 17.99
N LEU A 225 -23.37 -9.97 16.97
CA LEU A 225 -22.82 -9.56 15.67
C LEU A 225 -22.09 -8.21 15.77
N LYS A 226 -22.63 -7.28 16.57
CA LYS A 226 -22.08 -5.95 16.77
C LYS A 226 -20.66 -5.98 17.35
N ASN A 227 -20.38 -6.89 18.29
CA ASN A 227 -19.08 -6.99 18.92
C ASN A 227 -17.99 -7.50 17.97
N VAL A 228 -18.25 -8.55 17.19
CA VAL A 228 -17.28 -9.08 16.22
C VAL A 228 -16.97 -8.07 15.11
N MET A 229 -17.99 -7.33 14.63
CA MET A 229 -17.79 -6.28 13.61
C MET A 229 -17.05 -5.06 14.16
N ASN A 230 -17.27 -4.67 15.41
CA ASN A 230 -16.53 -3.58 16.04
C ASN A 230 -15.05 -3.92 16.22
N GLU A 231 -14.71 -5.17 16.56
CA GLU A 231 -13.33 -5.60 16.73
C GLU A 231 -12.58 -5.64 15.38
N ILE A 232 -13.22 -6.13 14.31
CA ILE A 232 -12.66 -6.11 12.94
C ILE A 232 -12.44 -4.66 12.48
N ASN A 233 -13.41 -3.77 12.69
CA ASN A 233 -13.28 -2.35 12.33
C ASN A 233 -12.15 -1.68 13.12
N ARG A 234 -12.02 -1.98 14.43
CA ARG A 234 -10.91 -1.48 15.26
C ARG A 234 -9.55 -1.97 14.77
N LEU A 235 -9.44 -3.24 14.37
CA LEU A 235 -8.20 -3.80 13.82
C LEU A 235 -7.82 -3.17 12.48
N ASN A 236 -8.79 -2.88 11.62
CA ASN A 236 -8.55 -2.17 10.36
C ASN A 236 -8.15 -0.70 10.59
N ASP A 237 -8.76 -0.01 11.55
CA ASP A 237 -8.35 1.33 11.96
C ASP A 237 -6.91 1.31 12.51
N LYS A 238 -6.55 0.30 13.32
CA LYS A 238 -5.19 0.10 13.83
C LYS A 238 -4.18 -0.14 12.71
N ILE A 239 -4.52 -0.98 11.72
CA ILE A 239 -3.69 -1.20 10.53
C ILE A 239 -3.51 0.12 9.77
N ARG A 240 -4.59 0.87 9.53
CA ARG A 240 -4.55 2.16 8.83
C ARG A 240 -3.68 3.18 9.56
N ASP A 241 -3.86 3.34 10.86
CA ASP A 241 -3.15 4.35 11.65
C ASP A 241 -1.64 4.03 11.74
N ILE A 242 -1.28 2.75 11.82
CA ILE A 242 0.11 2.30 11.76
C ILE A 242 0.71 2.56 10.36
N THR A 243 -0.04 2.28 9.30
CA THR A 243 0.38 2.58 7.91
C THR A 243 0.55 4.08 7.67
N ILE A 244 -0.37 4.92 8.15
CA ILE A 244 -0.26 6.38 8.09
C ILE A 244 0.96 6.85 8.87
N SER A 245 1.23 6.26 10.04
CA SER A 245 2.39 6.61 10.85
C SER A 245 3.71 6.25 10.16
N LEU A 246 3.78 5.09 9.48
CA LEU A 246 4.93 4.72 8.63
C LEU A 246 5.12 5.73 7.48
N TYR A 247 4.04 6.13 6.81
CA TYR A 247 4.12 7.14 5.74
C TYR A 247 4.48 8.52 6.25
N THR A 248 3.98 8.92 7.41
CA THR A 248 4.27 10.21 8.04
C THR A 248 5.75 10.29 8.42
N PHE A 249 6.30 9.21 8.99
CA PHE A 249 7.72 9.11 9.28
C PHE A 249 8.58 9.18 8.00
N GLY A 250 8.18 8.44 6.96
CA GLY A 250 8.83 8.51 5.63
C GLY A 250 8.74 9.88 4.97
N ALA A 251 7.63 10.60 5.13
CA ALA A 251 7.41 11.93 4.55
C ALA A 251 8.20 13.03 5.26
N ILE A 252 8.31 12.97 6.60
CA ILE A 252 9.08 13.94 7.41
C ILE A 252 10.57 13.86 7.11
N ALA A 253 11.05 12.67 6.76
CA ALA A 253 12.42 12.44 6.33
C ALA A 253 12.71 12.83 4.87
N ALA A 254 11.72 13.27 4.10
CA ALA A 254 11.82 13.33 2.64
C ALA A 254 11.29 14.60 1.97
N PHE A 255 11.22 15.71 2.71
CA PHE A 255 10.69 16.96 2.18
C PHE A 255 11.66 17.65 1.20
N SER A 256 11.31 17.61 -0.10
CA SER A 256 11.40 18.70 -1.10
C SER A 256 11.59 18.24 -2.55
N LEU A 257 11.74 16.93 -2.83
CA LEU A 257 12.06 16.44 -4.17
C LEU A 257 11.16 15.26 -4.63
N PRO A 258 10.93 15.09 -5.95
CA PRO A 258 9.98 14.12 -6.50
C PRO A 258 10.27 12.64 -6.16
N VAL A 259 11.53 12.28 -5.88
CA VAL A 259 11.98 10.89 -5.60
C VAL A 259 11.74 10.44 -4.16
N THR A 260 11.82 11.33 -3.18
CA THR A 260 12.22 10.92 -1.82
C THR A 260 11.04 10.60 -0.90
N GLY A 261 9.92 11.32 -1.01
CA GLY A 261 8.72 11.10 -0.16
C GLY A 261 7.95 9.82 -0.47
N VAL A 262 8.43 9.05 -1.44
CA VAL A 262 7.64 8.23 -2.32
C VAL A 262 8.01 6.76 -2.22
N ILE A 263 9.28 6.47 -1.98
CA ILE A 263 9.78 5.09 -1.89
C ILE A 263 9.08 4.34 -0.76
N ALA A 264 8.80 5.01 0.37
CA ALA A 264 8.02 4.48 1.48
C ALA A 264 6.52 4.35 1.15
N ALA A 265 5.93 5.34 0.46
CA ALA A 265 4.53 5.32 0.07
C ALA A 265 4.23 4.24 -1.00
N MET A 266 5.19 3.94 -1.86
CA MET A 266 5.10 2.98 -2.97
C MET A 266 5.48 1.54 -2.58
N SER A 267 6.13 1.33 -1.43
CA SER A 267 6.56 -0.01 -1.00
C SER A 267 5.46 -0.84 -0.36
N GLY A 268 4.31 -0.23 -0.04
CA GLY A 268 3.18 -0.94 0.56
C GLY A 268 3.60 -1.73 1.82
N PRO A 269 3.32 -3.03 1.92
CA PRO A 269 3.79 -3.90 2.99
C PRO A 269 5.32 -3.97 3.18
N ALA A 270 6.11 -3.63 2.16
CA ALA A 270 7.57 -3.56 2.23
C ALA A 270 8.08 -2.22 2.78
N ALA A 271 7.19 -1.26 3.09
CA ALA A 271 7.54 0.06 3.62
C ALA A 271 8.46 0.01 4.86
N PRO A 272 8.31 -0.93 5.81
CA PRO A 272 9.25 -1.06 6.90
C PRO A 272 10.70 -1.28 6.46
N PHE A 273 10.96 -2.13 5.47
CA PHE A 273 12.32 -2.40 4.96
C PHE A 273 12.95 -1.15 4.33
N VAL A 274 12.16 -0.39 3.58
CA VAL A 274 12.58 0.87 2.94
C VAL A 274 12.91 1.93 3.98
N ILE A 275 12.01 2.15 4.93
CA ILE A 275 12.17 3.19 5.95
C ILE A 275 13.35 2.85 6.87
N LEU A 276 13.54 1.58 7.24
CA LEU A 276 14.69 1.13 8.03
C LEU A 276 16.01 1.35 7.28
N GLY A 277 16.04 1.08 5.98
CA GLY A 277 17.17 1.40 5.11
C GLY A 277 17.56 2.87 5.14
N GLY A 278 16.57 3.75 5.02
CA GLY A 278 16.77 5.19 5.16
C GLY A 278 17.30 5.57 6.55
N CYS A 279 16.75 4.98 7.61
CA CYS A 279 17.17 5.26 8.98
C CYS A 279 18.63 4.90 9.23
N ILE A 280 19.07 3.72 8.77
CA ILE A 280 20.44 3.23 8.93
C ILE A 280 21.43 4.19 8.27
N VAL A 281 21.18 4.60 7.02
CA VAL A 281 22.09 5.50 6.28
C VAL A 281 22.06 6.92 6.82
N ALA A 282 20.90 7.39 7.30
CA ALA A 282 20.77 8.69 7.96
C ALA A 282 21.38 8.72 9.37
N GLY A 283 21.64 7.57 9.99
CA GLY A 283 22.15 7.48 11.37
C GLY A 283 21.10 7.85 12.42
N ILE A 284 19.81 7.70 12.10
CA ILE A 284 18.69 8.01 13.00
C ILE A 284 18.13 6.74 13.64
N SER A 285 17.43 6.88 14.76
CA SER A 285 16.88 5.75 15.50
C SER A 285 15.88 4.94 14.67
N VAL A 286 16.09 3.63 14.60
CA VAL A 286 15.25 2.65 13.89
C VAL A 286 14.09 2.12 14.75
N ALA A 287 14.13 2.31 16.07
CA ALA A 287 13.22 1.67 17.02
C ALA A 287 11.74 2.02 16.78
N ILE A 288 11.44 3.27 16.40
CA ILE A 288 10.06 3.70 16.09
C ILE A 288 9.51 2.90 14.89
N VAL A 289 10.30 2.74 13.84
CA VAL A 289 9.92 2.04 12.60
C VAL A 289 9.72 0.54 12.86
N VAL A 290 10.60 -0.05 13.67
CA VAL A 290 10.49 -1.43 14.16
C VAL A 290 9.20 -1.64 14.96
N GLY A 291 8.88 -0.74 15.90
CA GLY A 291 7.66 -0.82 16.70
C GLY A 291 6.39 -0.74 15.86
N LEU A 292 6.36 0.17 14.87
CA LEU A 292 5.28 0.27 13.90
C LEU A 292 5.13 -1.02 13.07
N ALA A 293 6.24 -1.59 12.57
CA ALA A 293 6.21 -2.82 11.79
C ALA A 293 5.70 -4.02 12.60
N ALA A 294 6.14 -4.17 13.86
CA ALA A 294 5.64 -5.20 14.77
C ALA A 294 4.14 -5.04 15.06
N GLY A 295 3.68 -3.80 15.25
CA GLY A 295 2.26 -3.50 15.42
C GLY A 295 1.41 -3.86 14.21
N LEU A 296 1.92 -3.60 12.99
CA LEU A 296 1.26 -3.94 11.73
C LEU A 296 1.08 -5.46 11.59
N THR A 297 2.13 -6.23 11.85
CA THR A 297 2.09 -7.71 11.78
C THR A 297 1.14 -8.29 12.83
N ALA A 298 1.18 -7.79 14.07
CA ALA A 298 0.27 -8.24 15.13
C ALA A 298 -1.20 -7.99 14.76
N ALA A 299 -1.52 -6.80 14.26
CA ALA A 299 -2.89 -6.45 13.86
C ALA A 299 -3.37 -7.30 12.66
N LYS A 300 -2.49 -7.60 11.68
CA LYS A 300 -2.82 -8.49 10.55
C LYS A 300 -3.10 -9.94 10.99
N ASN A 301 -2.29 -10.48 11.90
CA ASN A 301 -2.47 -11.83 12.39
C ASN A 301 -3.77 -11.96 13.20
N GLU A 302 -4.04 -10.99 14.08
CA GLU A 302 -5.29 -10.94 14.85
C GLU A 302 -6.51 -10.82 13.92
N LYS A 303 -6.42 -10.02 12.86
CA LYS A 303 -7.46 -9.94 11.83
C LYS A 303 -7.73 -11.30 11.18
N GLY A 304 -6.69 -12.02 10.74
CA GLY A 304 -6.85 -13.33 10.10
C GLY A 304 -7.48 -14.39 11.01
N ASP A 305 -7.19 -14.35 12.31
CA ASP A 305 -7.81 -15.24 13.29
C ASP A 305 -9.27 -14.87 13.57
N ARG A 306 -9.60 -13.57 13.63
CA ARG A 306 -10.99 -13.10 13.79
C ARG A 306 -11.85 -13.29 12.54
N GLU A 307 -11.28 -13.22 11.35
CA GLU A 307 -11.97 -13.56 10.10
C GLU A 307 -12.36 -15.04 10.07
N LYS A 308 -11.48 -15.93 10.56
CA LYS A 308 -11.79 -17.37 10.75
C LYS A 308 -12.87 -17.58 11.82
N GLU A 309 -12.83 -16.82 12.91
CA GLU A 309 -13.85 -16.88 13.97
C GLU A 309 -15.22 -16.40 13.47
N ALA A 310 -15.25 -15.31 12.70
CA ALA A 310 -16.44 -14.83 12.01
C ALA A 310 -16.97 -15.89 11.03
N ALA A 311 -16.09 -16.55 10.27
CA ALA A 311 -16.46 -17.64 9.37
C ALA A 311 -17.03 -18.87 10.10
N ASN A 312 -16.62 -19.12 11.36
CA ASN A 312 -17.11 -20.23 12.17
C ASN A 312 -18.40 -19.91 12.95
N LEU A 313 -18.60 -18.65 13.36
CA LEU A 313 -19.86 -18.16 13.94
C LEU A 313 -21.02 -18.12 12.92
N ARG A 314 -20.74 -18.31 11.62
CA ARG A 314 -21.71 -18.37 10.51
C ARG A 314 -22.67 -19.56 10.54
N LYS A 315 -22.62 -20.45 11.54
CA LYS A 315 -23.52 -21.62 11.54
C LYS A 315 -24.88 -21.40 12.21
N ASP A 316 -25.06 -20.37 13.04
CA ASP A 316 -26.29 -20.25 13.87
C ASP A 316 -26.92 -18.83 13.97
N ILE A 317 -26.64 -17.89 13.05
CA ILE A 317 -27.30 -16.57 13.02
C ILE A 317 -28.14 -16.42 11.74
N GLU A 318 -29.42 -16.08 11.88
CA GLU A 318 -30.39 -15.94 10.79
C GLU A 318 -29.82 -15.18 9.57
N MET A 319 -29.81 -15.85 8.41
CA MET A 319 -29.34 -15.44 7.07
C MET A 319 -29.24 -13.92 6.81
N ILE A 320 -30.26 -13.12 7.13
CA ILE A 320 -30.26 -11.65 6.95
C ILE A 320 -29.10 -10.95 7.70
N ALA A 321 -28.75 -11.40 8.92
CA ALA A 321 -27.68 -10.78 9.72
C ALA A 321 -26.30 -11.18 9.20
N SER A 322 -26.13 -12.44 8.77
CA SER A 322 -24.90 -12.88 8.09
C SER A 322 -24.67 -12.07 6.82
N THR A 323 -25.71 -11.88 6.01
CA THR A 323 -25.62 -11.09 4.78
C THR A 323 -25.34 -9.61 5.06
N GLN A 324 -25.94 -9.01 6.10
CA GLN A 324 -25.60 -7.63 6.50
C GLN A 324 -24.13 -7.48 6.90
N ALA A 325 -23.60 -8.41 7.70
CA ALA A 325 -22.20 -8.36 8.14
C ALA A 325 -21.23 -8.56 6.96
N ASN A 326 -21.52 -9.52 6.07
CA ASN A 326 -20.70 -9.78 4.90
C ASN A 326 -20.69 -8.59 3.92
N LEU A 327 -21.83 -7.93 3.70
CA LEU A 327 -21.91 -6.71 2.89
C LEU A 327 -21.13 -5.55 3.50
N LYS A 328 -21.19 -5.39 4.83
CA LYS A 328 -20.43 -4.36 5.54
C LYS A 328 -18.93 -4.61 5.46
N THR A 329 -18.48 -5.83 5.72
CA THR A 329 -17.07 -6.23 5.59
C THR A 329 -16.53 -5.97 4.18
N LEU A 330 -17.29 -6.39 3.16
CA LEU A 330 -16.91 -6.16 1.77
C LEU A 330 -16.81 -4.65 1.45
N ALA A 331 -17.76 -3.84 1.92
CA ALA A 331 -17.79 -2.40 1.67
C ALA A 331 -16.69 -1.61 2.41
N GLU A 332 -16.57 -1.82 3.71
CA GLU A 332 -15.72 -1.00 4.59
C GLU A 332 -14.26 -1.46 4.59
N ASN A 333 -14.02 -2.75 4.33
CA ASN A 333 -12.70 -3.34 4.50
C ASN A 333 -12.10 -3.77 3.15
N ASP A 334 -12.73 -4.73 2.49
CA ASP A 334 -12.06 -5.43 1.38
C ASP A 334 -11.93 -4.52 0.15
N LEU A 335 -13.01 -3.81 -0.22
CA LEU A 335 -12.95 -2.79 -1.26
C LEU A 335 -12.01 -1.64 -0.87
N LYS A 336 -11.92 -1.26 0.41
CA LYS A 336 -10.99 -0.21 0.83
C LYS A 336 -9.53 -0.66 0.69
N ILE A 337 -9.19 -1.88 1.10
CA ILE A 337 -7.83 -2.43 0.98
C ILE A 337 -7.43 -2.51 -0.49
N PHE A 338 -8.34 -2.95 -1.36
CA PHE A 338 -8.11 -2.94 -2.79
C PHE A 338 -7.88 -1.50 -3.31
N SER A 339 -8.64 -0.51 -2.84
CA SER A 339 -8.42 0.92 -3.13
C SER A 339 -7.01 1.38 -2.79
N ASP A 340 -6.53 1.03 -1.59
CA ASP A 340 -5.22 1.43 -1.10
C ASP A 340 -4.11 0.82 -1.99
N ASN A 341 -4.28 -0.43 -2.44
CA ASN A 341 -3.38 -1.08 -3.40
C ASN A 341 -3.43 -0.42 -4.79
N ILE A 342 -4.60 -0.06 -5.30
CA ILE A 342 -4.73 0.68 -6.57
C ILE A 342 -4.04 2.04 -6.50
N SER A 343 -4.14 2.74 -5.37
CA SER A 343 -3.45 4.03 -5.15
C SER A 343 -1.92 3.90 -5.27
N VAL A 344 -1.35 2.77 -4.83
CA VAL A 344 0.09 2.48 -4.98
C VAL A 344 0.48 2.37 -6.46
N LEU A 345 -0.36 1.73 -7.30
CA LEU A 345 -0.14 1.66 -8.75
C LEU A 345 -0.08 3.07 -9.36
N VAL A 346 -1.08 3.91 -9.07
CA VAL A 346 -1.19 5.29 -9.61
C VAL A 346 0.00 6.17 -9.19
N LYS A 347 0.46 6.03 -7.94
CA LYS A 347 1.62 6.79 -7.46
C LYS A 347 2.90 6.43 -8.24
N THR A 348 3.06 5.16 -8.61
CA THR A 348 4.31 4.68 -9.25
C THR A 348 4.64 5.39 -10.56
N TRP A 349 3.69 5.57 -11.48
CA TRP A 349 3.96 6.27 -12.75
C TRP A 349 4.15 7.78 -12.53
N THR A 350 3.35 8.37 -11.63
CA THR A 350 3.39 9.81 -11.33
C THR A 350 4.81 10.25 -10.94
N HIS A 351 5.48 9.43 -10.13
CA HIS A 351 6.82 9.75 -9.63
C HIS A 351 7.93 9.49 -10.65
N CYS A 352 7.84 8.39 -11.40
CA CYS A 352 8.76 8.12 -12.51
C CYS A 352 8.76 9.25 -13.56
N THR A 353 7.57 9.81 -13.80
CA THR A 353 7.37 10.96 -14.69
C THR A 353 7.93 12.25 -14.10
N ALA A 354 7.70 12.50 -12.81
CA ALA A 354 8.21 13.70 -12.15
C ALA A 354 9.75 13.75 -12.15
N ASP A 355 10.41 12.59 -12.00
CA ASP A 355 11.87 12.50 -12.14
C ASP A 355 12.33 12.78 -13.56
N ALA A 356 11.61 12.28 -14.56
CA ALA A 356 11.92 12.56 -15.95
C ALA A 356 11.74 14.05 -16.28
N VAL A 357 10.75 14.72 -15.69
CA VAL A 357 10.55 16.18 -15.79
C VAL A 357 11.72 16.95 -15.16
N GLU A 358 12.22 16.51 -14.00
CA GLU A 358 13.39 17.14 -13.37
C GLU A 358 14.66 16.93 -14.20
N VAL A 359 14.87 15.73 -14.75
CA VAL A 359 15.97 15.45 -15.70
C VAL A 359 15.86 16.35 -16.93
N ARG A 360 14.66 16.49 -17.50
CA ARG A 360 14.39 17.37 -18.64
C ARG A 360 14.77 18.81 -18.33
N LYS A 361 14.40 19.32 -17.15
CA LYS A 361 14.74 20.67 -16.71
C LYS A 361 16.25 20.91 -16.71
N LEU A 362 17.02 19.97 -16.15
CA LEU A 362 18.49 20.05 -16.15
C LEU A 362 19.08 20.04 -17.57
N LEU A 363 18.53 19.22 -18.47
CA LEU A 363 18.97 19.15 -19.85
C LEU A 363 18.69 20.48 -20.60
N VAL A 364 17.52 21.07 -20.37
CA VAL A 364 17.14 22.36 -20.97
C VAL A 364 18.00 23.49 -20.40
N ASP A 365 18.24 23.52 -19.10
CA ASP A 365 19.08 24.54 -18.45
C ASP A 365 20.52 24.48 -18.98
N ALA A 366 21.10 23.28 -19.13
CA ALA A 366 22.41 23.10 -19.74
C ALA A 366 22.45 23.61 -21.19
N LYS A 367 21.36 23.39 -21.96
CA LYS A 367 21.25 23.86 -23.34
C LYS A 367 21.19 25.37 -23.42
N GLN A 368 20.39 26.00 -22.56
CA GLN A 368 20.18 27.45 -22.56
C GLN A 368 21.42 28.20 -22.07
N THR A 369 22.12 27.67 -21.06
CA THR A 369 23.31 28.30 -20.48
C THR A 369 24.60 28.00 -21.24
N GLY A 370 24.62 26.94 -22.07
CA GLY A 370 25.83 26.45 -22.72
C GLY A 370 26.84 25.82 -21.75
N LEU A 371 26.47 25.65 -20.48
CA LEU A 371 27.31 25.02 -19.46
C LEU A 371 27.27 23.49 -19.59
N PRO A 372 28.35 22.79 -19.20
CA PRO A 372 28.32 21.34 -19.11
C PRO A 372 27.18 20.86 -18.21
N LEU A 373 26.48 19.83 -18.67
CA LEU A 373 25.41 19.19 -17.91
C LEU A 373 25.96 18.68 -16.57
N ASN A 374 25.56 19.31 -15.46
CA ASN A 374 26.01 18.95 -14.11
C ASN A 374 24.92 18.23 -13.32
N LEU A 375 24.82 16.93 -13.54
CA LEU A 375 23.80 16.11 -12.91
C LEU A 375 24.06 15.82 -11.42
N LYS A 376 25.27 16.10 -10.90
CA LYS A 376 25.63 15.87 -9.49
C LYS A 376 24.97 16.86 -8.52
N THR A 377 24.44 17.97 -9.04
CA THR A 377 23.72 18.96 -8.24
C THR A 377 22.26 18.56 -8.00
N SER A 378 21.75 17.58 -8.75
CA SER A 378 20.42 17.05 -8.60
C SER A 378 20.45 15.80 -7.71
N LEU A 379 19.83 15.89 -6.53
CA LEU A 379 19.66 14.72 -5.66
C LEU A 379 18.84 13.62 -6.35
N VAL A 380 17.88 13.99 -7.21
CA VAL A 380 17.11 13.04 -8.03
C VAL A 380 18.06 12.18 -8.86
N TRP A 381 19.00 12.82 -9.53
CA TRP A 381 19.96 12.12 -10.35
C TRP A 381 21.04 11.39 -9.54
N GLU A 382 21.47 11.96 -8.40
CA GLU A 382 22.41 11.31 -7.48
C GLU A 382 21.86 9.97 -6.96
N ILE A 383 20.58 9.93 -6.60
CA ILE A 383 19.89 8.70 -6.20
C ILE A 383 19.90 7.69 -7.36
N HIS A 384 19.50 8.09 -8.56
CA HIS A 384 19.43 7.19 -9.72
C HIS A 384 20.80 6.76 -10.26
N THR A 385 21.86 7.52 -10.00
CA THR A 385 23.23 7.19 -10.46
C THR A 385 24.09 6.48 -9.45
N THR A 386 23.62 6.37 -8.21
CA THR A 386 24.21 5.47 -7.22
C THR A 386 24.05 4.04 -7.74
N SER A 387 25.16 3.32 -7.91
CA SER A 387 25.24 2.02 -8.59
C SER A 387 24.39 0.90 -7.95
N ALA A 388 23.90 1.12 -6.73
CA ALA A 388 23.03 0.21 -5.99
C ALA A 388 21.53 0.48 -6.14
N VAL A 389 21.12 1.51 -6.90
CA VAL A 389 19.73 1.98 -6.95
C VAL A 389 19.09 1.69 -8.32
N ASN A 390 18.05 0.84 -8.32
CA ASN A 390 17.17 0.57 -9.47
C ASN A 390 15.71 0.54 -9.00
N VAL A 391 15.26 1.66 -8.44
CA VAL A 391 13.97 1.79 -7.77
C VAL A 391 12.82 1.42 -8.71
N TYR A 392 12.85 1.89 -9.95
CA TYR A 392 11.78 1.67 -10.90
C TYR A 392 11.76 0.25 -11.47
N ASN A 393 12.92 -0.38 -11.62
CA ASN A 393 13.02 -1.81 -11.97
C ASN A 393 12.47 -2.70 -10.84
N GLY A 394 12.78 -2.38 -9.57
CA GLY A 394 12.15 -3.04 -8.42
C GLY A 394 10.62 -2.98 -8.51
N MET A 395 10.07 -1.82 -8.86
CA MET A 395 8.61 -1.64 -8.91
C MET A 395 7.99 -2.32 -10.11
N ALA A 396 8.67 -2.32 -11.24
CA ALA A 396 8.24 -3.09 -12.38
C ALA A 396 8.11 -4.58 -12.07
N LYS A 397 8.99 -5.14 -11.23
CA LYS A 397 8.89 -6.54 -10.78
C LYS A 397 7.63 -6.76 -9.92
N TYR A 398 7.36 -5.86 -8.97
CA TYR A 398 6.12 -5.89 -8.17
C TYR A 398 4.88 -5.85 -9.05
N LEU A 399 4.80 -4.85 -9.93
CA LEU A 399 3.67 -4.60 -10.81
C LEU A 399 3.41 -5.76 -11.77
N ARG A 400 4.48 -6.38 -12.29
CA ARG A 400 4.36 -7.57 -13.12
C ARG A 400 3.93 -8.80 -12.35
N ALA A 401 4.44 -9.01 -11.14
CA ALA A 401 3.99 -10.11 -10.28
C ALA A 401 2.49 -9.98 -10.00
N TYR A 402 2.04 -8.78 -9.59
CA TYR A 402 0.62 -8.50 -9.41
C TYR A 402 -0.19 -8.78 -10.70
N ALA A 403 0.27 -8.23 -11.83
CA ALA A 403 -0.43 -8.40 -13.10
C ALA A 403 -0.47 -9.85 -13.59
N GLN A 404 0.54 -10.67 -13.27
CA GLN A 404 0.61 -12.09 -13.60
C GLN A 404 -0.31 -12.91 -12.71
N ASP A 405 -0.26 -12.67 -11.40
CA ASP A 405 -1.01 -13.47 -10.43
C ASP A 405 -2.52 -13.24 -10.56
N VAL A 406 -2.95 -12.02 -10.92
CA VAL A 406 -4.36 -11.70 -11.24
C VAL A 406 -4.87 -12.44 -12.48
N ILE A 407 -4.03 -12.78 -13.47
CA ILE A 407 -4.44 -13.57 -14.66
C ILE A 407 -4.95 -14.93 -14.24
N SER A 408 -4.21 -15.60 -13.36
CA SER A 408 -4.56 -16.93 -12.89
C SER A 408 -5.89 -17.00 -12.14
N VAL A 409 -6.49 -15.85 -11.79
CA VAL A 409 -7.81 -15.75 -11.16
C VAL A 409 -8.93 -15.64 -12.18
N ASN A 410 -8.72 -14.83 -13.22
CA ASN A 410 -9.74 -14.57 -14.23
C ASN A 410 -9.91 -15.72 -15.23
N ASP A 411 -8.93 -16.62 -15.35
CA ASP A 411 -9.02 -17.83 -16.19
C ASP A 411 -9.73 -19.02 -15.47
N ILE A 412 -10.15 -18.84 -14.20
CA ILE A 412 -10.81 -19.87 -13.38
C ILE A 412 -12.33 -19.65 -13.23
N VAL A 413 -12.87 -18.51 -13.68
CA VAL A 413 -14.33 -18.19 -13.60
C VAL A 413 -15.01 -18.26 -14.95
#